data_AF-A0A812JRC7-F1
#
_entry.id   AF-A0A812JRC7-F1
#
_cell.length_a   1.000
_cell.length_b   1.000
_cell.length_c   1.000
_cell.angle_alpha   90.00
_cell.angle_beta   90.00
_cell.angle_gamma   90.00
#
_symmetry.space_group_name_H-M   'P 1'
#
loop_
_entity.id
_entity.type
_entity.pdbx_description
1 polymer ?
#
loop_
_entity_poly.entity_id
_entity_poly.type
_entity_poly.pdbx_seq_one_letter_code
_entity_poly.pdbx_strand_id
1 'polypeptide(L)'
;MFCRCCCEAEPRPQLEKVVAHQTLNVDNAGSTLELPHVLKLGLSPVREEPGQETPQSRSGGWEYSTARVHYTLGSQLGLMLDVSNPECCLVKGINPEGLLAKCATYPPGKVISQWMRLWAVNGMRGSSEDLVGKIEEIYCLDGLLDLTFEHPRGFSFDLAKHGNSDLGMELKAHDTSVGISSITGGGIVAEYNASVSEDRRIGLSSRIIAVDGSSAGGGKRMRESLC
;
A
#
# COMPACT_ATOMS: atom_id res chain seq x y z
N MET A 1 29.91 10.52 -59.17
CA MET A 1 30.17 9.72 -57.96
C MET A 1 29.40 10.39 -56.82
N PHE A 2 28.17 9.96 -56.55
CA PHE A 2 27.33 10.53 -55.50
C PHE A 2 27.41 9.64 -54.26
N CYS A 3 28.06 10.15 -53.22
CA CYS A 3 28.12 9.50 -51.91
C CYS A 3 26.77 9.73 -51.21
N ARG A 4 25.95 8.68 -51.07
CA ARG A 4 24.78 8.69 -50.19
C ARG A 4 25.26 8.45 -48.76
N CYS A 5 25.38 9.52 -47.98
CA CYS A 5 25.46 9.43 -46.52
C CYS A 5 24.13 8.87 -46.01
N CYS A 6 24.12 7.60 -45.63
CA CYS A 6 23.08 7.03 -44.77
C CYS A 6 23.30 7.58 -43.37
N CYS A 7 22.70 8.72 -43.04
CA CYS A 7 22.51 9.10 -41.65
C CYS A 7 21.52 8.09 -41.06
N GLU A 8 22.00 7.18 -40.24
CA GLU A 8 21.14 6.32 -39.42
C GLU A 8 20.24 7.24 -38.60
N ALA A 9 18.94 7.13 -38.83
CA ALA A 9 17.96 7.85 -38.04
C ALA A 9 18.04 7.32 -36.61
N GLU A 10 18.36 8.19 -35.65
CA GLU A 10 18.33 7.82 -34.23
C GLU A 10 16.94 7.25 -33.90
N PRO A 11 16.87 6.07 -33.26
CA PRO A 11 15.60 5.47 -32.90
C PRO A 11 14.85 6.42 -31.96
N ARG A 12 13.61 6.74 -32.32
CA ARG A 12 12.75 7.57 -31.47
C ARG A 12 12.57 6.90 -30.11
N PRO A 13 12.63 7.66 -29.00
CA PRO A 13 12.40 7.10 -27.67
C PRO A 13 11.02 6.46 -27.61
N GLN A 14 10.95 5.23 -27.11
CA GLN A 14 9.68 4.59 -26.81
C GLN A 14 9.14 5.16 -25.49
N LEU A 15 7.91 5.65 -25.53
CA LEU A 15 7.19 6.11 -24.34
C LEU A 15 6.56 4.89 -23.68
N GLU A 16 6.96 4.60 -22.44
CA GLU A 16 6.29 3.59 -21.61
C GLU A 16 5.27 4.30 -20.71
N LYS A 17 4.02 3.84 -20.75
CA LYS A 17 2.92 4.35 -19.94
C LYS A 17 2.73 3.47 -18.72
N VAL A 18 3.02 3.98 -17.53
CA VAL A 18 2.94 3.21 -16.28
C VAL A 18 1.75 3.66 -15.45
N VAL A 19 1.02 2.72 -14.88
CA VAL A 19 -0.05 3.01 -13.92
C VAL A 19 0.35 2.44 -12.56
N ALA A 20 0.46 3.32 -11.56
CA ALA A 20 0.76 2.93 -10.19
C ALA A 20 -0.33 3.34 -9.22
N HIS A 21 -0.47 2.54 -8.17
CA HIS A 21 -1.11 2.95 -6.94
C HIS A 21 -0.04 3.34 -5.94
N GLN A 22 -0.17 4.53 -5.38
CA GLN A 22 0.63 4.96 -4.25
C GLN A 22 -0.16 4.71 -2.97
N THR A 23 0.49 4.02 -2.04
CA THR A 23 0.16 4.04 -0.63
C THR A 23 1.22 4.87 0.05
N LEU A 24 0.86 5.85 0.88
CA LEU A 24 1.84 6.76 1.46
C LEU A 24 2.84 6.01 2.34
N ASN A 25 4.11 6.35 2.13
CA ASN A 25 5.19 6.12 3.08
C ASN A 25 5.14 7.24 4.14
N VAL A 26 5.33 6.90 5.41
CA VAL A 26 5.60 7.88 6.47
C VAL A 26 7.05 7.68 6.83
N ASP A 27 7.93 8.54 6.35
CA ASP A 27 9.38 8.38 6.54
C ASP A 27 9.72 8.23 8.04
N ASN A 28 10.22 7.06 8.46
CA ASN A 28 11.02 6.99 9.68
C ASN A 28 12.08 5.88 9.68
N ALA A 29 13.23 6.24 10.25
CA ALA A 29 14.39 5.36 10.38
C ALA A 29 14.17 4.31 11.48
N GLY A 30 14.46 3.05 11.15
CA GLY A 30 14.09 1.88 11.94
C GLY A 30 14.80 1.72 13.29
N SER A 31 14.21 0.82 14.08
CA SER A 31 14.90 0.11 15.16
C SER A 31 14.38 -1.31 15.25
N THR A 32 15.28 -2.28 15.16
CA THR A 32 15.01 -3.71 15.42
C THR A 32 14.84 -3.91 16.93
N LEU A 33 13.67 -4.36 17.37
CA LEU A 33 13.41 -4.77 18.75
C LEU A 33 13.28 -6.30 18.80
N GLU A 34 14.17 -6.95 19.55
CA GLU A 34 13.95 -8.32 20.00
C GLU A 34 12.96 -8.33 21.16
N LEU A 35 11.89 -9.13 21.04
CA LEU A 35 10.87 -9.27 22.07
C LEU A 35 11.30 -10.31 23.13
N PRO A 36 11.26 -9.98 24.44
CA PRO A 36 11.38 -10.98 25.47
C PRO A 36 10.04 -11.73 25.66
N HIS A 37 10.13 -13.06 25.82
CA HIS A 37 9.07 -13.88 26.41
C HIS A 37 8.95 -13.58 27.90
N VAL A 38 7.72 -13.28 28.39
CA VAL A 38 7.19 -13.20 29.80
C VAL A 38 6.03 -12.18 29.76
N LEU A 39 4.80 -12.33 30.29
CA LEU A 39 4.17 -13.22 31.27
C LEU A 39 2.62 -13.10 31.19
N LYS A 40 1.95 -14.05 31.86
CA LYS A 40 0.56 -14.03 32.34
C LYS A 40 0.11 -12.68 32.95
N LEU A 41 -1.16 -12.29 32.76
CA LEU A 41 -2.21 -12.12 33.80
C LEU A 41 -3.35 -11.18 33.35
N GLY A 42 -4.58 -11.56 33.73
CA GLY A 42 -5.67 -10.69 34.17
C GLY A 42 -5.95 -9.39 33.39
N LEU A 43 -6.88 -9.46 32.45
CA LEU A 43 -7.50 -8.28 31.83
C LEU A 43 -8.27 -7.48 32.90
N SER A 44 -7.71 -6.33 33.30
CA SER A 44 -8.50 -5.25 33.89
C SER A 44 -9.13 -4.43 32.76
N PRO A 45 -10.35 -3.87 32.95
CA PRO A 45 -10.97 -3.03 31.94
C PRO A 45 -10.08 -1.83 31.63
N VAL A 46 -9.74 -1.67 30.34
CA VAL A 46 -9.03 -0.49 29.82
C VAL A 46 -9.89 0.73 30.14
N ARG A 47 -9.36 1.60 30.99
CA ARG A 47 -9.96 2.89 31.31
C ARG A 47 -9.70 3.80 30.10
N GLU A 48 -10.75 4.15 29.36
CA GLU A 48 -10.67 5.16 28.30
C GLU A 48 -10.22 6.49 28.95
N GLU A 49 -9.03 6.97 28.59
CA GLU A 49 -8.54 8.28 28.98
C GLU A 49 -9.30 9.35 28.17
N PRO A 50 -10.16 10.17 28.80
CA PRO A 50 -10.90 11.20 28.09
C PRO A 50 -9.94 12.36 27.78
N GLY A 51 -9.41 12.41 26.55
CA GLY A 51 -8.63 13.57 26.12
C GLY A 51 -7.59 13.38 25.03
N GLN A 52 -7.44 12.21 24.41
CA GLN A 52 -6.63 12.14 23.18
C GLN A 52 -7.41 12.75 22.02
N GLU A 53 -7.21 14.06 21.84
CA GLU A 53 -7.64 14.79 20.66
C GLU A 53 -7.15 14.04 19.41
N THR A 54 -8.12 13.58 18.61
CA THR A 54 -7.83 13.00 17.30
C THR A 54 -7.08 14.07 16.49
N PRO A 55 -5.83 13.84 16.05
CA PRO A 55 -5.05 14.85 15.36
C PRO A 55 -5.85 15.45 14.21
N GLN A 56 -6.06 16.77 14.22
CA GLN A 56 -6.79 17.45 13.17
C GLN A 56 -6.09 17.20 11.83
N SER A 57 -6.87 16.62 10.91
CA SER A 57 -6.47 16.18 9.58
C SER A 57 -5.74 17.30 8.83
N ARG A 58 -4.42 17.14 8.61
CA ARG A 58 -3.69 17.97 7.65
C ARG A 58 -4.32 17.73 6.29
N SER A 59 -4.65 18.82 5.60
CA SER A 59 -5.48 18.91 4.39
C SER A 59 -4.87 18.29 3.12
N GLY A 60 -4.31 17.09 3.20
CA GLY A 60 -4.18 16.19 2.06
C GLY A 60 -5.40 15.29 2.05
N GLY A 61 -6.28 15.42 1.06
CA GLY A 61 -7.57 14.72 0.97
C GLY A 61 -7.45 13.20 0.85
N TRP A 62 -7.08 12.53 1.94
CA TRP A 62 -7.12 11.07 2.05
C TRP A 62 -8.55 10.64 2.30
N GLU A 63 -9.03 9.71 1.47
CA GLU A 63 -10.32 9.08 1.69
C GLU A 63 -10.14 7.90 2.64
N TYR A 64 -10.94 7.87 3.69
CA TYR A 64 -10.99 6.75 4.63
C TYR A 64 -12.35 6.06 4.55
N SER A 65 -12.38 4.79 4.90
CA SER A 65 -13.63 4.06 5.15
C SER A 65 -13.52 3.22 6.40
N THR A 66 -14.57 3.19 7.19
CA THR A 66 -14.63 2.40 8.42
C THR A 66 -15.61 1.26 8.23
N ALA A 67 -15.14 0.05 8.53
CA ALA A 67 -15.97 -1.14 8.63
C ALA A 67 -16.19 -1.45 10.11
N ARG A 68 -17.46 -1.48 10.54
CA ARG A 68 -17.85 -1.88 11.90
C ARG A 68 -18.41 -3.29 11.83
N VAL A 69 -17.74 -4.21 12.50
CA VAL A 69 -18.06 -5.64 12.50
C VAL A 69 -18.34 -6.07 13.93
N HIS A 70 -19.45 -6.77 14.15
CA HIS A 70 -19.65 -7.51 15.40
C HIS A 70 -19.00 -8.88 15.26
N TYR A 71 -17.84 -9.05 15.90
CA TYR A 71 -17.08 -10.28 15.86
C TYR A 71 -17.59 -11.23 16.95
N THR A 72 -17.99 -12.43 16.54
CA THR A 72 -18.41 -13.51 17.45
C THR A 72 -17.37 -14.63 17.47
N LEU A 73 -17.15 -15.24 18.63
CA LEU A 73 -16.17 -16.33 18.78
C LEU A 73 -16.43 -17.47 17.77
N GLY A 74 -15.40 -17.87 17.02
CA GLY A 74 -15.48 -18.91 15.99
C GLY A 74 -15.92 -18.42 14.61
N SER A 75 -16.32 -17.15 14.47
CA SER A 75 -16.52 -16.54 13.15
C SER A 75 -15.18 -16.23 12.48
N GLN A 76 -15.19 -16.10 11.14
CA GLN A 76 -14.03 -15.67 10.39
C GLN A 76 -14.23 -14.22 9.95
N LEU A 77 -13.30 -13.33 10.31
CA LEU A 77 -13.33 -11.95 9.81
C LEU A 77 -13.21 -11.91 8.28
N GLY A 78 -12.41 -12.82 7.71
CA GLY A 78 -12.16 -12.91 6.28
C GLY A 78 -11.27 -11.80 5.72
N LEU A 79 -10.42 -11.20 6.54
CA LEU A 79 -9.45 -10.18 6.15
C LEU A 79 -8.06 -10.82 6.03
N MET A 80 -7.41 -10.66 4.87
CA MET A 80 -6.02 -11.06 4.67
C MET A 80 -5.14 -9.81 4.55
N LEU A 81 -4.13 -9.71 5.42
CA LEU A 81 -3.23 -8.56 5.49
C LEU A 81 -1.81 -8.93 5.04
N ASP A 82 -1.14 -8.00 4.37
CA ASP A 82 0.29 -8.01 4.10
C ASP A 82 0.99 -7.12 5.14
N VAL A 83 1.76 -7.76 6.03
CA VAL A 83 2.54 -7.15 7.12
C VAL A 83 4.03 -7.13 6.82
N SER A 84 4.42 -7.29 5.55
CA SER A 84 5.85 -7.28 5.18
C SER A 84 6.51 -5.90 5.34
N ASN A 85 5.73 -4.83 5.45
CA ASN A 85 6.20 -3.49 5.78
C ASN A 85 5.63 -3.08 7.15
N PRO A 86 6.47 -2.83 8.17
CA PRO A 86 6.02 -2.43 9.50
C PRO A 86 5.24 -1.11 9.51
N GLU A 87 5.44 -0.24 8.51
CA GLU A 87 4.73 1.03 8.41
C GLU A 87 3.40 0.92 7.66
N CYS A 88 3.16 -0.17 6.91
CA CYS A 88 2.05 -0.26 5.98
C CYS A 88 1.40 -1.65 6.00
N CYS A 89 0.27 -1.76 6.71
CA CYS A 89 -0.55 -2.96 6.74
C CYS A 89 -1.55 -2.95 5.58
N LEU A 90 -1.29 -3.71 4.51
CA LEU A 90 -2.11 -3.68 3.29
C LEU A 90 -3.13 -4.81 3.25
N VAL A 91 -4.32 -4.53 2.72
CA VAL A 91 -5.31 -5.58 2.42
C VAL A 91 -4.83 -6.37 1.21
N LYS A 92 -4.36 -7.60 1.45
CA LYS A 92 -3.97 -8.55 0.40
C LYS A 92 -5.19 -9.18 -0.26
N GLY A 93 -6.27 -9.35 0.48
CA GLY A 93 -7.52 -9.86 -0.05
C GLY A 93 -8.60 -9.97 1.02
N ILE A 94 -9.82 -10.25 0.56
CA ILE A 94 -10.99 -10.40 1.41
C ILE A 94 -11.66 -11.72 1.03
N ASN A 95 -11.87 -12.59 2.02
CA ASN A 95 -12.63 -13.81 1.84
C ASN A 95 -14.12 -13.44 1.72
N PRO A 96 -14.80 -13.80 0.61
CA PRO A 96 -16.21 -13.46 0.39
C PRO A 96 -17.16 -14.04 1.46
N GLU A 97 -16.75 -15.10 2.15
CA GLU A 97 -17.58 -15.71 3.21
C GLU A 97 -17.39 -15.08 4.59
N GLY A 98 -16.37 -14.25 4.77
CA GLY A 98 -16.04 -13.64 6.05
C GLY A 98 -16.99 -12.52 6.46
N LEU A 99 -16.96 -12.18 7.75
CA LEU A 99 -17.78 -11.10 8.31
C LEU A 99 -17.51 -9.75 7.62
N LEU A 100 -16.25 -9.46 7.27
CA LEU A 100 -15.89 -8.20 6.64
C LEU A 100 -16.53 -8.03 5.26
N ALA A 101 -16.65 -9.10 4.48
CA ALA A 101 -17.30 -9.06 3.17
C ALA A 101 -18.80 -8.75 3.25
N LYS A 102 -19.42 -9.09 4.38
CA LYS A 102 -20.86 -8.93 4.65
C LYS A 102 -21.17 -7.67 5.46
N CYS A 103 -20.15 -6.96 5.94
CA CYS A 103 -20.34 -5.82 6.82
C CYS A 103 -20.76 -4.56 6.04
N ALA A 104 -21.56 -3.72 6.69
CA ALA A 104 -21.80 -2.37 6.20
C ALA A 104 -20.58 -1.51 6.46
N THR A 105 -20.26 -0.64 5.50
CA THR A 105 -19.16 0.30 5.58
C THR A 105 -19.67 1.73 5.71
N TYR A 106 -18.84 2.58 6.28
CA TYR A 106 -19.06 4.02 6.33
C TYR A 106 -17.93 4.76 5.60
N PRO A 107 -18.24 5.65 4.64
CA PRO A 107 -19.58 5.98 4.15
C PRO A 107 -20.24 4.81 3.40
N PRO A 108 -21.59 4.74 3.35
CA PRO A 108 -22.30 3.64 2.69
C PRO A 108 -21.91 3.48 1.23
N GLY A 109 -21.77 2.23 0.78
CA GLY A 109 -21.45 1.89 -0.62
C GLY A 109 -19.94 1.88 -0.95
N LYS A 110 -19.06 2.24 -0.01
CA LYS A 110 -17.62 2.03 -0.17
C LYS A 110 -17.26 0.60 0.22
N VAL A 111 -16.82 -0.23 -0.70
CA VAL A 111 -16.42 -1.61 -0.38
C VAL A 111 -14.95 -1.60 0.05
N ILE A 112 -14.63 -2.28 1.15
CA ILE A 112 -13.22 -2.53 1.48
C ILE A 112 -12.65 -3.40 0.38
N SER A 113 -11.54 -2.98 -0.23
CA SER A 113 -10.96 -3.68 -1.36
C SER A 113 -9.50 -4.05 -1.10
N GLN A 114 -8.98 -4.91 -1.97
CA GLN A 114 -7.55 -5.13 -2.06
C GLN A 114 -6.81 -3.79 -2.21
N TRP A 115 -5.60 -3.72 -1.66
CA TRP A 115 -4.69 -2.56 -1.69
C TRP A 115 -5.08 -1.36 -0.84
N MET A 116 -6.21 -1.41 -0.14
CA MET A 116 -6.44 -0.46 0.95
C MET A 116 -5.44 -0.71 2.08
N ARG A 117 -5.05 0.35 2.79
CA ARG A 117 -4.21 0.23 3.98
C ARG A 117 -5.10 0.16 5.20
N LEU A 118 -4.92 -0.84 6.05
CA LEU A 118 -5.48 -0.83 7.39
C LEU A 118 -4.76 0.25 8.19
N TRP A 119 -5.49 1.31 8.51
CA TRP A 119 -4.96 2.51 9.14
C TRP A 119 -5.15 2.50 10.66
N ALA A 120 -6.29 1.97 11.12
CA ALA A 120 -6.56 1.87 12.55
C ALA A 120 -7.50 0.69 12.89
N VAL A 121 -7.34 0.16 14.10
CA VAL A 121 -8.20 -0.87 14.71
C VAL A 121 -8.73 -0.32 16.02
N ASN A 122 -10.05 -0.18 16.14
CA ASN A 122 -10.72 0.46 17.28
C ASN A 122 -10.14 1.84 17.63
N GLY A 123 -9.81 2.62 16.60
CA GLY A 123 -9.19 3.94 16.74
C GLY A 123 -7.68 3.92 17.05
N MET A 124 -7.11 2.77 17.42
CA MET A 124 -5.67 2.65 17.64
C MET A 124 -4.90 2.56 16.32
N ARG A 125 -3.78 3.26 16.26
CA ARG A 125 -2.81 3.27 15.16
C ARG A 125 -1.50 2.65 15.66
N GLY A 126 -0.68 2.16 14.72
CA GLY A 126 0.61 1.60 15.06
C GLY A 126 1.28 1.00 13.84
N SER A 127 2.32 0.19 14.10
CA SER A 127 2.93 -0.65 13.09
C SER A 127 1.95 -1.70 12.56
N SER A 128 2.32 -2.36 11.46
CA SER A 128 1.51 -3.43 10.88
C SER A 128 1.29 -4.59 11.86
N GLU A 129 2.31 -4.89 12.67
CA GLU A 129 2.30 -5.90 13.72
C GLU A 129 1.41 -5.48 14.90
N ASP A 130 1.47 -4.22 15.34
CA ASP A 130 0.59 -3.71 16.40
C ASP A 130 -0.89 -3.83 15.99
N LEU A 131 -1.20 -3.46 14.75
CA LEU A 131 -2.56 -3.51 14.22
C LEU A 131 -3.08 -4.96 14.14
N VAL A 132 -2.25 -5.90 13.67
CA VAL A 132 -2.62 -7.33 13.65
C VAL A 132 -2.79 -7.89 15.05
N GLY A 133 -1.86 -7.59 15.97
CA GLY A 133 -1.96 -8.01 17.37
C GLY A 133 -3.24 -7.52 18.03
N LYS A 134 -3.70 -6.30 17.69
CA LYS A 134 -4.99 -5.79 18.18
C LYS A 134 -6.21 -6.48 17.59
N ILE A 135 -6.16 -6.92 16.34
CA ILE A 135 -7.23 -7.76 15.78
C ILE A 135 -7.26 -9.12 16.51
N GLU A 136 -6.10 -9.71 16.77
CA GLU A 136 -5.98 -11.02 17.45
C GLU A 136 -6.42 -10.98 18.91
N GLU A 137 -6.13 -9.89 19.64
CA GLU A 137 -6.64 -9.66 21.00
C GLU A 137 -8.16 -9.68 21.03
N ILE A 138 -8.79 -9.04 20.02
CA ILE A 138 -10.25 -9.00 19.89
C ILE A 138 -10.80 -10.36 19.46
N TYR A 139 -10.07 -11.18 18.70
CA TYR A 139 -10.54 -12.54 18.37
C TYR A 139 -10.78 -13.42 19.59
N CYS A 140 -10.18 -13.10 20.73
CA CYS A 140 -10.39 -13.80 21.98
C CYS A 140 -11.64 -13.33 22.74
N LEU A 141 -12.31 -12.28 22.26
CA LEU A 141 -13.44 -11.62 22.90
C LEU A 141 -14.63 -11.54 21.92
N ASP A 142 -15.84 -11.75 22.42
CA ASP A 142 -17.05 -11.37 21.67
C ASP A 142 -17.19 -9.85 21.75
N GLY A 143 -17.32 -9.16 20.61
CA GLY A 143 -17.31 -7.70 20.64
C GLY A 143 -17.34 -6.97 19.30
N LEU A 144 -17.34 -5.64 19.41
CA LEU A 144 -17.32 -4.73 18.26
C LEU A 144 -15.89 -4.45 17.81
N LEU A 145 -15.67 -4.58 16.51
CA LEU A 145 -14.41 -4.32 15.82
C LEU A 145 -14.64 -3.22 14.78
N ASP A 146 -13.99 -2.08 14.99
CA ASP A 146 -13.96 -0.93 14.07
C ASP A 146 -12.63 -0.91 13.32
N LEU A 147 -12.68 -1.23 12.03
CA LEU A 147 -11.51 -1.22 11.15
C LEU A 147 -11.57 0.01 10.25
N THR A 148 -10.59 0.90 10.36
CA THR A 148 -10.48 2.06 9.48
C THR A 148 -9.44 1.80 8.41
N PHE A 149 -9.84 1.96 7.15
CA PHE A 149 -9.03 1.75 5.98
C PHE A 149 -8.79 3.07 5.26
N GLU A 150 -7.56 3.26 4.80
CA GLU A 150 -7.16 4.34 3.89
C GLU A 150 -7.24 3.82 2.45
N HIS A 151 -7.89 4.60 1.58
CA HIS A 151 -8.02 4.27 0.17
C HIS A 151 -6.70 4.51 -0.57
N PRO A 152 -6.27 3.59 -1.45
CA PRO A 152 -5.07 3.81 -2.24
C PRO A 152 -5.32 4.95 -3.23
N ARG A 153 -4.33 5.82 -3.42
CA ARG A 153 -4.37 6.82 -4.49
C ARG A 153 -3.84 6.18 -5.77
N GLY A 154 -4.68 6.09 -6.78
CA GLY A 154 -4.26 5.67 -8.11
C GLY A 154 -3.85 6.87 -8.95
N PHE A 155 -2.73 6.79 -9.65
CA PHE A 155 -2.40 7.73 -10.72
C PHE A 155 -1.62 7.05 -11.83
N SER A 156 -1.64 7.66 -13.00
CA SER A 156 -0.83 7.23 -14.15
C SER A 156 0.27 8.24 -14.40
N PHE A 157 1.40 7.75 -14.88
CA PHE A 157 2.54 8.54 -15.29
C PHE A 157 3.24 7.88 -16.47
N ASP A 158 3.90 8.68 -17.28
CA ASP A 158 4.66 8.20 -18.43
C ASP A 158 6.15 8.39 -18.12
N LEU A 159 6.95 7.35 -18.27
CA LEU A 159 8.41 7.43 -18.14
C LEU A 159 9.02 7.20 -19.52
N ALA A 160 9.89 8.11 -19.94
CA ALA A 160 10.65 7.96 -21.17
C ALA A 160 12.00 7.33 -20.87
N LYS A 161 12.21 6.08 -21.29
CA LYS A 161 13.54 5.47 -21.27
C LYS A 161 14.34 5.99 -22.46
N HIS A 162 15.45 6.67 -22.18
CA HIS A 162 16.41 7.09 -23.20
C HIS A 162 17.63 6.16 -23.18
N GLY A 163 17.76 5.33 -24.22
CA GLY A 163 18.86 4.36 -24.34
C GLY A 163 18.79 3.24 -23.29
N ASN A 164 19.95 2.85 -22.75
CA ASN A 164 20.07 1.83 -21.71
C ASN A 164 19.96 2.40 -20.28
N SER A 165 19.27 3.54 -20.11
CA SER A 165 19.08 4.14 -18.80
C SER A 165 18.11 3.30 -17.97
N ASP A 166 18.53 2.92 -16.76
CA ASP A 166 17.67 2.28 -15.76
C ASP A 166 16.62 3.28 -15.25
N LEU A 167 15.45 2.78 -14.88
CA LEU A 167 14.40 3.55 -14.21
C LEU A 167 14.86 4.10 -12.85
N GLY A 168 15.88 3.46 -12.25
CA GLY A 168 16.42 3.84 -10.95
C GLY A 168 15.51 3.42 -9.81
N MET A 169 14.89 2.25 -9.93
CA MET A 169 14.09 1.65 -8.86
C MET A 169 14.28 0.14 -8.83
N GLU A 170 14.37 -0.43 -7.62
CA GLU A 170 14.32 -1.87 -7.46
C GLU A 170 12.88 -2.34 -7.32
N LEU A 171 12.57 -3.40 -8.07
CA LEU A 171 11.23 -3.91 -8.26
C LEU A 171 11.09 -5.32 -7.68
N LYS A 172 10.09 -5.50 -6.83
CA LYS A 172 9.70 -6.81 -6.29
C LYS A 172 8.37 -7.25 -6.89
N ALA A 173 8.41 -8.35 -7.65
CA ALA A 173 7.20 -8.92 -8.23
C ALA A 173 6.34 -9.58 -7.15
N HIS A 174 5.03 -9.34 -7.22
CA HIS A 174 3.98 -10.05 -6.49
C HIS A 174 3.01 -10.70 -7.48
N ASP A 175 2.01 -11.42 -6.98
CA ASP A 175 1.07 -12.16 -7.84
C ASP A 175 0.37 -11.23 -8.85
N THR A 176 -0.09 -10.06 -8.42
CA THR A 176 -0.90 -9.13 -9.22
C THR A 176 -0.35 -7.69 -9.27
N SER A 177 0.85 -7.45 -8.73
CA SER A 177 1.47 -6.12 -8.70
C SER A 177 2.99 -6.20 -8.66
N VAL A 178 3.66 -5.07 -8.89
CA VAL A 178 5.10 -4.90 -8.66
C VAL A 178 5.29 -3.84 -7.58
N GLY A 179 5.87 -4.22 -6.45
CA GLY A 179 6.20 -3.30 -5.37
C GLY A 179 7.55 -2.63 -5.62
N ILE A 180 7.66 -1.35 -5.25
CA ILE A 180 8.91 -0.59 -5.31
C ILE A 180 9.63 -0.73 -3.97
N SER A 181 10.78 -1.40 -3.97
CA SER A 181 11.56 -1.66 -2.76
C SER A 181 12.61 -0.60 -2.47
N SER A 182 13.18 0.02 -3.51
CA SER A 182 14.12 1.13 -3.38
C SER A 182 14.04 2.05 -4.59
N ILE A 183 14.45 3.31 -4.41
CA ILE A 183 14.57 4.30 -5.47
C ILE A 183 15.98 4.89 -5.40
N THR A 184 16.73 4.73 -6.49
CA THR A 184 18.10 5.22 -6.60
C THR A 184 18.10 6.71 -6.97
N GLY A 185 18.90 7.51 -6.27
CA GLY A 185 19.07 8.91 -6.59
C GLY A 185 19.68 9.11 -7.98
N GLY A 186 19.12 10.04 -8.76
CA GLY A 186 19.59 10.35 -10.12
C GLY A 186 19.05 9.44 -11.24
N GLY A 187 18.15 8.50 -10.93
CA GLY A 187 17.42 7.75 -11.95
C GLY A 187 16.19 8.49 -12.49
N ILE A 188 15.58 7.94 -13.55
CA ILE A 188 14.40 8.52 -14.21
C ILE A 188 13.25 8.76 -13.22
N VAL A 189 13.02 7.83 -12.28
CA VAL A 189 12.00 7.99 -11.23
C VAL A 189 12.30 9.14 -10.29
N ALA A 190 13.58 9.34 -9.92
CA ALA A 190 13.98 10.43 -9.04
C ALA A 190 13.77 11.79 -9.73
N GLU A 191 14.09 11.88 -11.03
CA GLU A 191 13.82 13.07 -11.85
C GLU A 191 12.31 13.35 -11.95
N TYR A 192 11.50 12.32 -12.25
CA TYR A 192 10.04 12.44 -12.26
C TYR A 192 9.53 12.98 -10.90
N ASN A 193 9.95 12.37 -9.78
CA ASN A 193 9.55 12.78 -8.44
C ASN A 193 9.92 14.23 -8.09
N ALA A 194 11.05 14.71 -8.61
CA ALA A 194 11.46 16.11 -8.43
C ALA A 194 10.58 17.08 -9.24
N SER A 195 10.00 16.63 -10.35
CA SER A 195 9.19 17.45 -11.26
C SER A 195 7.70 17.53 -10.90
N VAL A 196 7.20 16.62 -10.05
CA VAL A 196 5.78 16.53 -9.69
C VAL A 196 5.51 16.95 -8.25
N SER A 197 4.25 17.25 -7.95
CA SER A 197 3.76 17.51 -6.60
C SER A 197 3.86 16.25 -5.72
N GLU A 198 3.93 16.45 -4.41
CA GLU A 198 4.17 15.38 -3.43
C GLU A 198 3.14 14.23 -3.53
N ASP A 199 1.89 14.55 -3.82
CA ASP A 199 0.78 13.61 -4.01
C ASP A 199 0.85 12.78 -5.29
N ARG A 200 1.79 13.09 -6.19
CA ARG A 200 2.07 12.35 -7.43
C ARG A 200 3.44 11.70 -7.46
N ARG A 201 4.23 11.85 -6.40
CA ARG A 201 5.54 11.21 -6.29
C ARG A 201 5.37 9.71 -6.18
N ILE A 202 6.29 8.97 -6.78
CA ILE A 202 6.43 7.53 -6.62
C ILE A 202 7.24 7.32 -5.34
N GLY A 203 6.58 6.81 -4.30
CA GLY A 203 7.24 6.51 -3.02
C GLY A 203 7.65 5.05 -2.90
N LEU A 204 8.48 4.75 -1.91
CA LEU A 204 8.64 3.38 -1.42
C LEU A 204 7.25 2.83 -1.03
N SER A 205 7.05 1.53 -1.20
CA SER A 205 5.75 0.88 -0.97
C SER A 205 4.65 1.21 -1.99
N SER A 206 4.92 2.04 -3.00
CA SER A 206 4.04 2.16 -4.15
C SER A 206 3.99 0.83 -4.91
N ARG A 207 2.84 0.53 -5.50
CA ARG A 207 2.60 -0.68 -6.29
C ARG A 207 2.22 -0.33 -7.71
N ILE A 208 2.99 -0.85 -8.66
CA ILE A 208 2.65 -0.80 -10.08
C ILE A 208 1.65 -1.93 -10.36
N ILE A 209 0.51 -1.58 -10.94
CA ILE A 209 -0.58 -2.53 -11.23
C ILE A 209 -0.83 -2.74 -12.72
N ALA A 210 -0.29 -1.87 -13.56
CA ALA A 210 -0.31 -2.02 -15.01
C ALA A 210 0.86 -1.27 -15.65
N VAL A 211 1.37 -1.85 -16.74
CA VAL A 211 2.42 -1.28 -17.59
C VAL A 211 1.89 -1.32 -19.03
N ASP A 212 1.97 -0.19 -19.73
CA ASP A 212 1.44 0.04 -21.07
C ASP A 212 -0.04 -0.35 -21.24
N GLY A 213 -0.84 -0.07 -20.20
CA GLY A 213 -2.25 -0.42 -20.16
C GLY A 213 -2.54 -1.92 -19.96
N SER A 214 -1.50 -2.74 -19.76
CA SER A 214 -1.64 -4.17 -19.49
C SER A 214 -1.36 -4.48 -18.01
N SER A 215 -2.32 -5.15 -17.37
CA SER A 215 -2.14 -5.85 -16.10
C SER A 215 -2.05 -7.38 -16.30
N ALA A 216 -2.05 -7.83 -17.56
CA ALA A 216 -2.18 -9.24 -17.91
C ALA A 216 -0.88 -10.01 -17.61
N GLY A 217 -1.00 -11.08 -16.83
CA GLY A 217 0.10 -12.01 -16.54
C GLY A 217 0.86 -11.75 -15.23
N GLY A 218 0.33 -10.88 -14.37
CA GLY A 218 0.78 -10.72 -12.99
C GLY A 218 2.08 -9.93 -12.83
N GLY A 219 2.53 -9.78 -11.59
CA GLY A 219 3.67 -8.92 -11.27
C GLY A 219 4.99 -9.37 -11.87
N LYS A 220 5.17 -10.68 -12.13
CA LYS A 220 6.39 -11.17 -12.78
C LYS A 220 6.55 -10.59 -14.19
N ARG A 221 5.50 -10.64 -15.01
CA ARG A 221 5.53 -10.08 -16.37
C ARG A 221 5.64 -8.56 -16.37
N MET A 222 4.92 -7.88 -15.47
CA MET A 222 5.05 -6.43 -15.31
C MET A 222 6.49 -6.02 -14.97
N ARG A 223 7.16 -6.77 -14.08
CA ARG A 223 8.56 -6.53 -13.77
C ARG A 223 9.46 -6.75 -14.99
N GLU A 224 9.24 -7.83 -15.74
CA GLU A 224 10.00 -8.10 -16.98
C GLU A 224 9.81 -7.00 -18.04
N SER A 225 8.65 -6.34 -18.11
CA SER A 225 8.45 -5.18 -19.01
C SER A 225 9.14 -3.91 -18.53
N LEU A 226 9.40 -3.78 -17.22
CA LEU A 226 10.03 -2.60 -16.64
C LEU A 226 11.56 -2.67 -16.64
N CYS A 227 12.14 -3.88 -16.66
CA CYS A 227 13.58 -4.13 -16.74
C CYS A 227 14.06 -4.21 -18.20
#